data_AF-A0A9D1G2B5-F1
#
_entry.id   AF-A0A9D1G2B5-F1
#
_cell.length_a   1.000
_cell.length_b   1.000
_cell.length_c   1.000
_cell.angle_alpha   90.00
_cell.angle_beta   90.00
_cell.angle_gamma   90.00
#
_symmetry.space_group_name_H-M   'P 1'
#
loop_
_entity.id
_entity.type
_entity.pdbx_description
1 polymer ?
#
loop_
_entity_poly.entity_id
_entity_poly.type
_entity_poly.pdbx_seq_one_letter_code
_entity_poly.pdbx_strand_id
1 'polypeptide(L)' 'MKDYCTKNIRNIAVVGHGGEGKTTLVEALLFATGTIDRQGRVEDGTTTTDF' A
#
# COMPACT_ATOMS: atom_id res chain seq x y z
N MET A 1 10.71 -11.08 -16.05
CA MET A 1 10.94 -10.36 -14.78
C MET A 1 11.42 -8.96 -15.14
N LYS A 2 10.91 -7.89 -14.52
CA LYS A 2 11.41 -6.53 -14.80
C LYS A 2 12.78 -6.37 -14.13
N ASP A 3 13.76 -5.87 -14.87
CA ASP A 3 15.09 -5.54 -14.33
C ASP A 3 15.04 -4.19 -13.61
N TYR A 4 15.39 -4.19 -12.33
CA TYR A 4 15.49 -2.99 -11.51
C TYR A 4 16.93 -2.83 -11.03
N CYS A 5 17.51 -1.64 -11.24
CA CYS A 5 18.79 -1.32 -10.63
C CYS A 5 18.66 -1.34 -9.09
N THR A 6 19.54 -2.04 -8.39
CA THR A 6 19.46 -2.23 -6.92
C THR A 6 19.30 -0.91 -6.16
N LYS A 7 19.95 0.17 -6.63
CA LYS A 7 19.86 1.51 -6.02
C LYS A 7 18.45 2.12 -6.03
N ASN A 8 17.55 1.60 -6.88
CA ASN A 8 16.19 2.08 -7.02
C ASN A 8 15.18 1.27 -6.18
N ILE A 9 15.59 0.15 -5.57
CA ILE A 9 14.70 -0.67 -4.73
C ILE A 9 14.58 -0.02 -3.35
N ARG A 10 13.35 0.12 -2.85
CA ARG A 10 13.04 0.65 -1.52
C ARG A 10 12.26 -0.39 -0.73
N ASN A 11 12.88 -0.92 0.32
CA ASN A 11 12.21 -1.79 1.29
C ASN A 11 11.59 -0.92 2.38
N ILE A 12 10.28 -0.96 2.53
CA ILE A 12 9.53 -0.12 3.47
C ILE A 12 8.60 -1.02 4.28
N ALA A 13 8.54 -0.78 5.59
CA ALA A 13 7.57 -1.39 6.50
C ALA A 13 6.73 -0.28 7.15
N VAL A 14 5.41 -0.47 7.18
CA VAL A 14 4.46 0.45 7.84
C VAL A 14 3.99 -0.21 9.13
N VAL A 15 4.36 0.37 10.27
CA VAL A 15 4.11 -0.20 11.61
C VAL A 15 3.51 0.86 12.55
N GLY A 16 2.75 0.42 13.54
CA GLY A 16 1.93 1.30 14.38
C GLY A 16 0.80 0.54 15.08
N HIS A 17 0.18 1.14 16.09
CA HIS A 17 -0.91 0.55 16.88
C HIS A 17 -2.19 0.33 16.04
N GLY A 18 -3.11 -0.50 16.54
CA GLY A 18 -4.41 -0.72 15.90
C GLY A 18 -5.17 0.60 15.69
N GLY A 19 -5.77 0.79 14.51
CA GLY A 19 -6.54 2.00 14.19
C GLY A 19 -5.73 3.22 13.74
N GLU A 20 -4.39 3.18 13.73
CA GLU A 20 -3.56 4.32 13.27
C GLU A 20 -3.54 4.55 11.75
N GLY A 21 -4.40 3.86 10.99
CA GLY A 21 -4.53 4.10 9.55
C GLY A 21 -3.43 3.51 8.67
N LYS A 22 -2.66 2.52 9.17
CA LYS A 22 -1.60 1.84 8.38
C LYS A 22 -2.13 1.30 7.05
N THR A 23 -3.24 0.56 7.09
CA THR A 23 -3.90 -0.02 5.92
C THR A 23 -4.34 1.09 4.95
N THR A 24 -4.96 2.14 5.48
CA THR A 24 -5.40 3.31 4.70
C THR A 24 -4.23 4.01 4.00
N LEU A 25 -3.09 4.17 4.69
CA LEU A 25 -1.88 4.77 4.12
C LEU A 25 -1.32 3.92 2.97
N VAL A 26 -1.21 2.60 3.17
CA VAL A 26 -0.73 1.69 2.11
C VAL A 26 -1.63 1.74 0.89
N GLU A 27 -2.95 1.72 1.10
CA GLU A 27 -3.93 1.83 0.01
C GLU A 27 -3.80 3.15 -0.76
N ALA A 28 -3.62 4.27 -0.05
CA ALA A 28 -3.39 5.58 -0.66
C ALA A 28 -2.09 5.62 -1.47
N LEU A 29 -1.01 5.00 -0.99
CA LEU A 29 0.25 4.91 -1.71
C LEU A 29 0.11 4.13 -3.02
N LEU A 30 -0.57 2.97 -2.97
CA LEU A 30 -0.80 2.14 -4.16
C LEU A 30 -1.62 2.88 -5.22
N PHE A 31 -2.64 3.65 -4.79
CA PHE A 31 -3.42 4.49 -5.69
C PHE A 31 -2.57 5.64 -6.27
N ALA A 32 -1.79 6.33 -5.42
CA ALA A 32 -0.94 7.44 -5.83
C ALA A 32 0.16 7.03 -6.82
N THR A 33 0.67 5.79 -6.71
CA THR A 33 1.66 5.24 -7.67
C THR A 33 1.00 4.67 -8.93
N GLY A 34 -0.32 4.73 -9.07
CA GLY A 34 -1.07 4.15 -10.19
C GLY A 34 -0.96 2.62 -10.24
N THR A 35 -0.68 1.98 -9.10
CA THR A 35 -0.61 0.52 -9.00
C THR A 35 -2.00 -0.10 -8.92
N ILE A 36 -2.97 0.65 -8.39
CA ILE A 36 -4.40 0.32 -8.39
C ILE A 36 -5.19 1.52 -8.94
N ASP A 37 -6.31 1.24 -9.62
CA ASP A 37 -7.13 2.27 -10.27
C ASP A 37 -8.14 2.93 -9.32
N ARG A 38 -8.40 2.31 -8.17
CA ARG A 38 -9.33 2.79 -7.15
C ARG A 38 -8.73 2.62 -5.77
N GLN A 39 -8.83 3.64 -4.94
CA GLN A 39 -8.50 3.54 -3.52
C GLN A 39 -9.63 2.82 -2.76
N GLY A 40 -9.33 1.65 -2.18
CA GLY A 40 -10.24 0.90 -1.31
C GLY A 40 -10.45 1.53 0.06
N ARG A 41 -11.41 0.98 0.81
CA ARG A 41 -11.74 1.40 2.18
C ARG A 41 -11.64 0.23 3.14
N VAL A 42 -11.05 0.51 4.30
CA VAL A 42 -10.88 -0.48 5.39
C VAL A 42 -12.23 -0.91 5.94
N GLU A 43 -13.18 0.02 6.09
CA GLU A 43 -14.51 -0.32 6.65
C GLU A 43 -15.30 -1.28 5.76
N ASP A 44 -15.07 -1.21 4.45
CA ASP A 44 -15.75 -2.02 3.45
C ASP A 44 -15.01 -3.36 3.18
N GLY A 45 -13.82 -3.57 3.76
CA GLY A 45 -12.97 -4.72 3.47
C GLY A 45 -12.54 -4.79 2.01
N THR A 46 -12.35 -3.64 1.37
CA THR A 46 -12.03 -3.53 -0.06
C THR A 46 -10.62 -3.02 -0.32
N THR A 47 -9.75 -2.98 0.69
CA THR A 47 -8.36 -2.59 0.51
C THR A 47 -7.57 -3.73 -0.13
N THR A 48 -6.52 -3.39 -0.84
CA THR A 48 -5.63 -4.36 -1.51
C THR A 48 -4.95 -5.31 -0.52
N THR A 49 -4.82 -4.89 0.73
CA THR A 49 -4.15 -5.64 1.79
C THR A 49 -5.09 -6.48 2.65
N ASP A 50 -6.39 -6.54 2.32
CA ASP A 50 -7.34 -7.42 2.97
C ASP A 50 -7.13 -8.86 2.43
N PHE A 51 -6.39 -9.69 3.16
CA PHE A 51 -6.12 -11.10 2.87
C PHE A 51 -6.54 -12.01 4.04
#